data_AF-A0A2H0B5V7-F1
#
_entry.id   AF-A0A2H0B5V7-F1
#
_cell.length_a   1.000
_cell.length_b   1.000
_cell.length_c   1.000
_cell.angle_alpha   90.00
_cell.angle_beta   90.00
_cell.angle_gamma   90.00
#
_symmetry.space_group_name_H-M   'P 1'
#
loop_
_entity.id
_entity.type
_entity.pdbx_description
1 polymer ?
#
loop_
_entity_poly.entity_id
_entity_poly.type
_entity_poly.pdbx_seq_one_letter_code
_entity_poly.pdbx_strand_id
1 'polypeptide(L)'
;KALQLLSQSTFEDGIVAGVPKGVVVAHKFGERYYPQTRENQLHDCGIIYKSSNPYLLCIMTKGDKLQNLEKIIRSISTIIYDH
;
A
#
# COMPACT_ATOMS: atom_id res chain seq x y z
N LYS A 1 -3.88 -15.15 -13.60
CA LYS A 1 -4.07 -15.68 -12.22
C LYS A 1 -3.39 -14.81 -11.15
N ALA A 2 -2.15 -14.32 -11.34
CA ALA A 2 -1.46 -13.53 -10.31
C ALA A 2 -2.22 -12.29 -9.81
N LEU A 3 -2.76 -11.45 -10.72
CA LEU A 3 -3.49 -10.23 -10.31
C LEU A 3 -4.74 -10.51 -9.47
N GLN A 4 -5.44 -11.61 -9.75
CA GLN A 4 -6.60 -12.04 -8.95
C GLN A 4 -6.19 -12.44 -7.53
N LEU A 5 -5.02 -13.07 -7.37
CA LEU A 5 -4.50 -13.41 -6.04
C LEU A 5 -4.07 -12.14 -5.29
N LEU A 6 -3.40 -11.22 -5.98
CA LEU A 6 -2.98 -9.94 -5.40
C LEU A 6 -4.17 -9.05 -5.02
N SER A 7 -5.30 -9.15 -5.73
CA SER A 7 -6.53 -8.42 -5.38
C SER A 7 -7.29 -9.02 -4.19
N GLN A 8 -6.82 -10.13 -3.65
CA GLN A 8 -7.39 -10.82 -2.48
C GLN A 8 -6.49 -10.69 -1.24
N SER A 9 -5.44 -9.88 -1.31
CA SER A 9 -4.61 -9.52 -0.16
C SER A 9 -5.49 -8.97 0.97
N THR A 10 -5.28 -9.45 2.19
CA THR A 10 -6.04 -9.05 3.39
C THR A 10 -5.40 -7.91 4.16
N PHE A 11 -4.30 -7.36 3.67
CA PHE A 11 -3.65 -6.21 4.29
C PHE A 11 -4.27 -4.92 3.74
N GLU A 12 -5.03 -4.22 4.56
CA GLU A 12 -5.81 -3.05 4.14
C GLU A 12 -5.19 -1.72 4.56
N ASP A 13 -4.19 -1.71 5.45
CA ASP A 13 -3.64 -0.50 6.07
C ASP A 13 -2.65 0.31 5.18
N GLY A 14 -2.32 -0.23 4.01
CA GLY A 14 -1.40 0.39 3.02
C GLY A 14 -2.12 1.24 1.97
N ILE A 15 -1.87 0.92 0.69
CA ILE A 15 -2.47 1.61 -0.47
C ILE A 15 -3.99 1.56 -0.40
N VAL A 16 -4.56 0.42 -0.01
CA VAL A 16 -6.01 0.17 0.06
C VAL A 16 -6.71 1.21 0.96
N ALA A 17 -6.11 1.56 2.10
CA ALA A 17 -6.67 2.58 3.01
C ALA A 17 -6.73 3.99 2.43
N GLY A 18 -6.02 4.25 1.31
CA GLY A 18 -5.99 5.55 0.63
C GLY A 18 -6.93 5.64 -0.57
N VAL A 19 -7.72 4.62 -0.88
CA VAL A 19 -8.68 4.65 -1.99
C VAL A 19 -10.13 4.47 -1.49
N PRO A 20 -11.15 4.94 -2.23
CA PRO A 20 -12.54 4.74 -1.86
C PRO A 20 -12.91 3.26 -1.73
N LYS A 21 -13.85 2.95 -0.82
CA LYS A 21 -14.35 1.58 -0.62
C LYS A 21 -14.91 1.02 -1.93
N GLY A 22 -14.53 -0.21 -2.25
CA GLY A 22 -14.97 -0.92 -3.46
C GLY A 22 -14.04 -0.75 -4.67
N VAL A 23 -13.04 0.13 -4.60
CA VAL A 23 -11.96 0.15 -5.61
C VAL A 23 -11.12 -1.10 -5.47
N VAL A 24 -10.97 -1.85 -6.55
CA VAL A 24 -10.10 -3.04 -6.56
C VAL A 24 -8.64 -2.60 -6.58
N VAL A 25 -7.85 -3.18 -5.69
CA VAL A 25 -6.40 -2.97 -5.62
C VAL A 25 -5.71 -4.32 -5.66
N ALA A 26 -4.99 -4.61 -6.73
CA ALA A 26 -4.15 -5.81 -6.84
C ALA A 26 -2.74 -5.46 -6.38
N HIS A 27 -2.40 -5.80 -5.13
CA HIS A 27 -1.16 -5.35 -4.50
C HIS A 27 -0.41 -6.42 -3.72
N LYS A 28 0.86 -6.13 -3.44
CA LYS A 28 1.75 -6.91 -2.59
C LYS A 28 2.40 -5.96 -1.59
N PHE A 29 2.16 -6.21 -0.31
CA PHE A 29 2.89 -5.56 0.76
C PHE A 29 4.08 -6.41 1.22
N GLY A 30 5.07 -5.80 1.84
CA GLY A 30 6.20 -6.46 2.47
C GLY A 30 6.66 -5.68 3.68
N GLU A 31 6.85 -6.37 4.79
CA GLU A 31 7.36 -5.78 6.03
C GLU A 31 8.68 -6.42 6.45
N ARG A 32 9.55 -5.65 7.09
CA ARG A 32 10.78 -6.15 7.70
C ARG A 32 11.09 -5.40 8.98
N TYR A 33 11.38 -6.15 10.03
CA TYR A 33 11.73 -5.62 11.35
C TYR A 33 13.22 -5.86 11.62
N TYR A 34 13.93 -4.81 12.06
CA TYR A 34 15.33 -4.86 12.48
C TYR A 34 15.44 -4.49 13.97
N PRO A 35 15.31 -5.47 14.88
CA PRO A 35 15.27 -5.21 16.33
C PRO A 35 16.50 -4.47 16.86
N GLN A 36 17.68 -4.72 16.28
CA GLN A 36 18.95 -4.14 16.71
C GLN A 36 19.03 -2.63 16.45
N THR A 37 18.38 -2.16 15.39
CA THR A 37 18.40 -0.74 14.99
C THR A 37 17.08 -0.03 15.32
N ARG A 38 16.05 -0.77 15.73
CA ARG A 38 14.65 -0.31 15.80
C ARG A 38 14.12 0.20 14.44
N GLU A 39 14.73 -0.21 13.34
CA GLU A 39 14.23 0.10 12.00
C GLU A 39 13.16 -0.90 11.59
N ASN A 40 12.05 -0.39 11.08
CA ASN A 40 11.01 -1.14 10.41
C ASN A 40 10.94 -0.65 8.96
N GLN A 41 10.63 -1.57 8.06
CA GLN A 41 10.35 -1.26 6.67
C GLN A 41 8.95 -1.76 6.33
N LEU A 42 8.21 -0.96 5.59
CA LEU A 42 6.91 -1.31 5.05
C LEU A 42 6.84 -0.79 3.62
N HIS A 43 6.60 -1.71 2.70
CA HIS A 43 6.50 -1.44 1.27
C HIS A 43 5.17 -1.97 0.78
N ASP A 44 4.48 -1.22 -0.06
CA ASP A 44 3.23 -1.66 -0.67
C ASP A 44 3.19 -1.21 -2.13
N CYS A 45 3.00 -2.17 -3.04
CA CYS A 45 3.06 -1.95 -4.48
C CYS A 45 1.95 -2.71 -5.19
N GLY A 46 1.24 -2.05 -6.09
CA GLY A 46 0.10 -2.65 -6.77
C GLY A 46 -0.47 -1.84 -7.93
N ILE A 47 -1.52 -2.42 -8.51
CA ILE A 47 -2.38 -1.82 -9.53
C ILE A 47 -3.68 -1.39 -8.87
N ILE A 48 -4.04 -0.13 -9.04
CA ILE A 48 -5.28 0.45 -8.54
C ILE A 48 -6.23 0.60 -9.73
N TYR A 49 -7.38 -0.06 -9.66
CA TYR A 49 -8.37 -0.05 -10.74
C TYR A 49 -9.35 1.12 -10.59
N LYS A 50 -8.84 2.37 -10.68
CA LYS A 50 -9.66 3.59 -10.76
C LYS A 50 -10.42 3.59 -12.09
N SER A 51 -11.72 3.95 -12.06
CA SER A 51 -12.57 3.92 -13.24
C SER A 51 -11.94 4.70 -14.40
N SER A 52 -11.85 4.06 -15.56
CA SER A 52 -11.31 4.64 -16.81
C SER A 52 -9.81 4.98 -16.81
N ASN A 53 -9.12 4.93 -15.67
CA ASN A 53 -7.69 5.25 -15.58
C ASN A 53 -6.99 4.40 -14.50
N PRO A 54 -6.80 3.09 -14.73
CA PRO A 54 -6.04 2.26 -13.80
C PRO A 54 -4.57 2.69 -13.78
N TYR A 55 -3.94 2.64 -12.60
CA TYR A 55 -2.55 3.09 -12.44
C TYR A 55 -1.74 2.15 -11.55
N LEU A 56 -0.41 2.25 -11.71
CA LEU A 56 0.58 1.57 -10.88
C LEU A 56 1.04 2.50 -9.78
N LEU A 57 1.14 1.99 -8.56
CA LEU A 57 1.69 2.71 -7.42
C LEU A 57 2.55 1.77 -6.58
N CYS A 58 3.70 2.25 -6.14
CA CYS A 58 4.61 1.53 -5.27
C CYS A 58 5.22 2.52 -4.28
N ILE A 59 4.93 2.33 -3.00
CA ILE A 59 5.39 3.22 -1.93
C ILE A 59 6.25 2.38 -0.99
N MET A 60 7.48 2.85 -0.79
CA MET A 60 8.46 2.21 0.06
C MET A 60 8.79 3.12 1.23
N THR A 61 8.66 2.61 2.45
CA THR A 61 8.87 3.40 3.67
C THR A 61 9.79 2.67 4.65
N LYS A 62 10.51 3.47 5.44
CA LYS A 62 11.34 2.98 6.55
C LYS A 62 11.23 3.94 7.73
N GLY A 63 11.27 3.42 8.96
CA GLY A 63 11.17 4.22 10.17
C GLY A 63 11.03 3.38 11.43
N ASP A 64 10.80 4.02 12.56
CA ASP A 64 10.82 3.38 13.89
C ASP A 64 9.47 2.77 14.32
N LYS A 65 8.36 3.25 13.75
CA LYS A 65 7.00 2.84 14.10
C LYS A 65 6.19 2.45 12.88
N LEU A 66 5.73 1.20 12.81
CA LEU A 66 4.95 0.67 11.69
C LEU A 66 3.70 1.51 11.39
N GLN A 67 2.99 1.97 12.43
CA GLN A 67 1.78 2.78 12.27
C GLN A 67 2.04 4.12 11.58
N ASN A 68 3.25 4.68 11.71
CA ASN A 68 3.61 5.88 10.96
C ASN A 68 3.86 5.56 9.49
N LEU A 69 4.46 4.40 9.21
CA LEU A 69 4.72 3.92 7.85
C LEU A 69 3.40 3.68 7.10
N GLU A 70 2.45 2.97 7.71
CA GLU A 70 1.09 2.76 7.18
C GLU A 70 0.40 4.10 6.86
N LYS A 71 0.42 5.04 7.81
CA LYS A 71 -0.16 6.38 7.62
C LYS A 71 0.45 7.13 6.43
N ILE A 72 1.76 7.02 6.23
CA ILE A 72 2.46 7.67 5.11
C ILE A 72 2.00 7.03 3.78
N ILE A 73 1.98 5.69 3.70
CA ILE A 73 1.52 4.97 2.50
C ILE A 73 0.09 5.36 2.15
N ARG A 74 -0.82 5.31 3.13
CA ARG A 74 -2.21 5.74 2.98
C ARG A 74 -2.34 7.17 2.46
N SER A 75 -1.59 8.10 3.05
CA SER A 75 -1.67 9.53 2.71
C SER A 75 -1.22 9.78 1.28
N ILE A 76 -0.10 9.18 0.86
CA ILE A 76 0.39 9.29 -0.52
C ILE A 76 -0.61 8.65 -1.49
N SER A 77 -1.16 7.47 -1.16
CA SER A 77 -2.17 6.81 -1.99
C SER A 77 -3.43 7.67 -2.17
N THR A 78 -3.87 8.37 -1.12
CA THR A 78 -5.01 9.31 -1.17
C THR A 78 -4.73 10.45 -2.14
N ILE A 79 -3.57 11.11 -1.99
CA ILE A 79 -3.16 12.23 -2.85
C ILE A 79 -3.13 11.79 -4.32
N ILE A 80 -2.57 10.61 -4.60
CA ILE A 80 -2.47 10.10 -5.98
C ILE A 80 -3.84 9.71 -6.54
N TYR A 81 -4.73 9.15 -5.72
CA TYR A 81 -6.09 8.80 -6.17
C TYR A 81 -6.91 10.06 -6.50
N ASP A 82 -6.69 11.17 -5.80
CA ASP A 82 -7.42 12.42 -6.00
C ASP A 82 -6.95 13.25 -7.21
N HIS A 83 -5.79 12.92 -7.79
CA HIS A 83 -5.27 13.51 -9.03
C HIS A 83 -5.60 12.66 -10.28
#